data_AF-A0A0F9NXA9-F1
#
_entry.id   AF-A0A0F9NXA9-F1
#
_cell.length_a   1.000
_cell.length_b   1.000
_cell.length_c   1.000
_cell.angle_alpha   90.00
_cell.angle_beta   90.00
_cell.angle_gamma   90.00
#
_symmetry.space_group_name_H-M   'P 1'
#
loop_
_entity.id
_entity.type
_entity.pdbx_description
1 polymer ?
#
loop_
_entity_poly.entity_id
_entity_poly.type
_entity_poly.pdbx_seq_one_letter_code
_entity_poly.pdbx_strand_id
1 'polypeptide(L)' 'MPSLQEMAAKGSAKLARKAGSMAAGYEAAKARAITNFQAIGFGPTRVANYQAGVQAATYTAPDPAKWARNWLAKMAE' A
#
# COMPACT_ATOMS: atom_id res chain seq x y z
N MET A 1 18.45 9.05 -25.28
CA MET A 1 18.05 8.59 -23.92
C MET A 1 16.95 9.49 -23.41
N PRO A 2 15.95 8.98 -22.69
CA PRO A 2 14.95 9.83 -22.05
C PRO A 2 15.63 10.72 -20.99
N SER A 3 15.09 11.92 -20.82
CA SER A 3 15.42 12.85 -19.74
C SER A 3 14.99 12.32 -18.37
N LEU A 4 15.55 12.89 -17.29
CA LEU A 4 15.12 12.59 -15.92
C LEU A 4 13.62 12.88 -15.72
N GLN A 5 13.12 13.95 -16.32
CA GLN A 5 11.72 14.35 -16.26
C GLN A 5 10.81 13.32 -16.93
N GLU A 6 11.18 12.83 -18.12
CA GLU A 6 10.43 11.78 -18.82
C GLU A 6 10.43 10.46 -18.04
N MET A 7 11.55 10.10 -17.41
CA MET A 7 11.63 8.91 -16.57
C MET A 7 10.77 9.04 -15.30
N ALA A 8 10.79 10.20 -14.64
CA ALA A 8 9.93 10.48 -13.49
C ALA A 8 8.45 10.48 -13.88
N ALA A 9 8.07 11.10 -14.99
CA ALA A 9 6.69 11.08 -15.49
C ALA A 9 6.22 9.64 -15.75
N LYS A 10 7.06 8.83 -16.40
CA LYS A 10 6.77 7.41 -16.67
C LYS A 10 6.55 6.62 -15.38
N GLY A 11 7.40 6.81 -14.37
CA GLY A 11 7.27 6.12 -13.08
C GLY A 11 6.03 6.56 -12.30
N SER A 12 5.75 7.86 -12.27
CA SER A 12 4.58 8.43 -11.60
C SER A 12 3.28 7.89 -12.21
N ALA A 13 3.19 7.88 -13.54
CA ALA A 13 2.04 7.33 -14.25
C ALA A 13 1.85 5.82 -13.97
N LYS A 14 2.95 5.05 -13.85
CA LYS A 14 2.88 3.64 -13.46
C LYS A 14 2.34 3.47 -12.04
N LEU A 15 2.83 4.26 -11.09
CA LEU A 15 2.39 4.21 -9.70
C LEU A 15 0.91 4.61 -9.57
N ALA A 16 0.50 5.66 -10.27
CA ALA A 16 -0.90 6.10 -10.32
C ALA A 16 -1.83 4.98 -10.82
N ARG A 17 -1.47 4.31 -11.92
CA ARG A 17 -2.24 3.17 -12.45
C ARG A 17 -2.31 2.00 -11.47
N LYS A 18 -1.24 1.76 -10.69
CA LYS A 18 -1.18 0.66 -9.72
C LYS A 18 -1.93 0.97 -8.42
N ALA A 19 -2.15 2.23 -8.08
CA ALA A 19 -2.77 2.62 -6.81
C ALA A 19 -4.13 1.94 -6.57
N GLY A 20 -4.98 1.83 -7.61
CA GLY A 20 -6.27 1.16 -7.50
C GLY A 20 -6.16 -0.33 -7.15
N SER A 21 -5.24 -1.06 -7.79
CA SER A 21 -5.04 -2.50 -7.49
C SER A 21 -4.38 -2.72 -6.13
N MET A 22 -3.57 -1.77 -5.65
CA MET A 22 -3.03 -1.82 -4.28
C MET A 22 -4.12 -1.66 -3.22
N ALA A 23 -5.06 -0.72 -3.42
CA ALA A 23 -6.19 -0.53 -2.51
C ALA A 23 -7.08 -1.79 -2.47
N ALA A 24 -7.46 -2.32 -3.64
CA ALA A 24 -8.25 -3.55 -3.73
C ALA A 24 -7.53 -4.76 -3.08
N GLY A 25 -6.22 -4.88 -3.31
CA GLY A 25 -5.41 -5.93 -2.70
C GLY A 25 -5.31 -5.84 -1.18
N TYR A 26 -5.23 -4.62 -0.63
CA TYR A 26 -5.24 -4.37 0.80
C TYR A 26 -6.56 -4.80 1.44
N GLU A 27 -7.70 -4.35 0.90
CA GLU A 27 -9.02 -4.71 1.44
C GLU A 27 -9.26 -6.24 1.38
N ALA A 28 -8.87 -6.89 0.28
CA ALA A 28 -8.94 -8.35 0.17
C ALA A 28 -7.98 -9.09 1.12
N ALA A 29 -6.90 -8.45 1.57
CA ALA A 29 -5.97 -9.02 2.53
C ALA A 29 -6.52 -8.98 3.97
N LYS A 30 -7.35 -7.99 4.32
CA LYS A 30 -7.93 -7.86 5.68
C LYS A 30 -8.68 -9.12 6.10
N ALA A 31 -9.55 -9.63 5.24
CA ALA A 31 -10.32 -10.84 5.52
C ALA A 31 -9.40 -12.06 5.76
N ARG A 32 -8.41 -12.25 4.88
CA ARG A 32 -7.42 -13.35 5.01
C ARG A 32 -6.59 -13.24 6.28
N ALA A 33 -6.19 -12.02 6.66
CA ALA A 33 -5.44 -11.77 7.88
C ALA A 33 -6.25 -12.19 9.12
N ILE A 34 -7.53 -11.83 9.18
CA ILE A 34 -8.44 -12.22 10.28
C ILE A 34 -8.60 -13.74 10.34
N THR A 35 -8.93 -14.38 9.22
CA THR A 35 -9.11 -15.85 9.15
C THR A 35 -7.85 -16.59 9.60
N ASN A 36 -6.69 -16.19 9.11
CA ASN A 36 -5.44 -16.85 9.46
C ASN A 36 -5.05 -16.62 10.92
N PHE A 37 -5.29 -15.42 11.46
CA PHE A 37 -5.01 -15.14 12.87
C PHE A 37 -5.92 -15.94 13.81
N GLN A 38 -7.19 -16.12 13.45
CA GLN A 38 -8.14 -16.98 14.16
C GLN A 38 -7.66 -18.43 14.23
N ALA A 39 -7.13 -18.96 13.12
CA ALA A 39 -6.67 -20.34 13.02
C ALA A 39 -5.47 -20.68 13.92
N ILE A 40 -4.70 -19.69 14.37
CA ILE A 40 -3.53 -19.92 15.25
C ILE A 40 -3.95 -20.30 16.68
N GLY A 41 -5.14 -19.90 17.13
CA GLY A 41 -5.64 -20.30 18.46
C GLY A 41 -5.13 -19.46 19.64
N PHE A 42 -4.80 -18.18 19.44
CA PHE A 42 -4.35 -17.26 20.51
C PHE A 42 -5.38 -16.91 21.60
N GLY A 43 -6.54 -17.57 21.61
CA GLY A 43 -7.65 -17.31 22.52
C GLY A 43 -8.56 -16.16 22.08
N PRO A 44 -9.81 -16.12 22.59
CA PRO A 44 -10.88 -15.30 22.04
C PRO A 44 -10.62 -13.79 22.16
N THR A 45 -10.06 -13.32 23.27
CA THR A 45 -9.80 -11.88 23.49
C THR A 45 -8.78 -11.32 22.50
N ARG A 46 -7.67 -12.04 22.26
CA ARG A 46 -6.63 -11.59 21.33
C ARG A 46 -7.14 -11.58 19.89
N VAL A 47 -7.90 -12.61 19.52
CA VAL A 47 -8.56 -12.69 18.21
C VAL A 47 -9.53 -11.54 17.99
N ALA A 48 -10.40 -11.24 18.97
CA ALA A 48 -11.36 -10.15 18.87
C ALA A 48 -10.67 -8.79 18.71
N ASN A 49 -9.64 -8.51 19.52
CA ASN A 49 -8.87 -7.27 19.43
C ASN A 49 -8.15 -7.13 18.09
N TYR A 50 -7.54 -8.21 17.59
CA TYR A 50 -6.89 -8.22 16.28
C TYR A 50 -7.89 -7.94 15.15
N GLN A 51 -9.04 -8.62 15.18
CA GLN A 51 -10.10 -8.42 14.20
C GLN A 51 -10.59 -6.97 14.18
N ALA A 52 -10.87 -6.39 15.35
CA ALA A 52 -11.29 -4.99 15.45
C ALA A 52 -10.23 -4.03 14.88
N GLY A 53 -8.96 -4.26 15.20
CA GLY A 53 -7.84 -3.48 14.67
C GLY A 53 -7.72 -3.58 13.15
N VAL A 54 -7.81 -4.79 12.59
CA VAL A 54 -7.79 -4.99 11.13
C VAL A 54 -9.00 -4.32 10.48
N GLN A 55 -10.21 -4.46 11.03
CA GLN A 55 -11.42 -3.84 10.46
C GLN A 55 -11.31 -2.32 10.42
N ALA A 56 -10.82 -1.70 11.51
CA ALA A 56 -10.61 -0.25 11.61
C ALA A 56 -9.45 0.28 10.76
N ALA A 57 -8.51 -0.58 10.36
CA ALA A 57 -7.35 -0.16 9.58
C ALA A 57 -7.75 0.31 8.17
N THR A 58 -7.17 1.42 7.75
CA THR A 58 -7.44 2.07 6.46
C THR A 58 -6.22 2.01 5.55
N TYR A 59 -6.45 1.77 4.27
CA TYR A 59 -5.41 1.88 3.25
C TYR A 59 -4.95 3.34 3.10
N THR A 60 -3.64 3.58 3.17
CA THR A 60 -3.04 4.88 2.79
C THR A 60 -2.50 4.77 1.37
N ALA A 61 -3.09 5.52 0.45
CA ALA A 61 -2.67 5.51 -0.95
C ALA A 61 -1.27 6.11 -1.12
N PRO A 62 -0.45 5.59 -2.05
CA PRO A 62 0.79 6.25 -2.41
C PRO A 62 0.50 7.61 -3.05
N ASP A 63 1.42 8.55 -2.89
CA ASP A 63 1.40 9.85 -3.56
C ASP A 63 2.40 9.83 -4.74
N PRO A 64 1.92 9.69 -6.00
CA PRO A 64 2.79 9.65 -7.17
C PRO A 64 3.53 10.97 -7.43
N ALA A 65 2.93 12.11 -7.04
CA ALA A 65 3.55 13.42 -7.22
C ALA A 65 4.72 13.60 -6.23
N LYS A 66 4.53 13.23 -4.96
CA LYS A 66 5.60 13.20 -3.96
C LYS A 66 6.71 12.23 -4.38
N TRP A 67 6.35 11.04 -4.85
CA TRP A 67 7.32 10.08 -5.38
C TRP A 67 8.16 10.69 -6.50
N ALA A 68 7.52 11.35 -7.47
CA ALA A 68 8.23 11.95 -8.61
C ALA A 68 9.21 13.05 -8.18
N ARG A 69 8.80 13.95 -7.26
CA ARG A 69 9.66 15.01 -6.73
C ARG A 69 10.90 14.44 -6.04
N ASN A 70 10.70 13.45 -5.16
CA ASN A 70 11.79 12.83 -4.41
C ASN A 70 12.74 12.05 -5.34
N TRP A 71 12.20 11.36 -6.34
CA TRP A 71 13.01 10.63 -7.30
C TRP A 71 13.88 11.57 -8.14
N LEU A 72 13.30 12.66 -8.65
CA LEU A 72 14.06 13.68 -9.39
C LEU A 72 15.17 14.29 -8.54
N ALA A 73 14.89 14.64 -7.29
CA ALA A 73 15.88 15.17 -6.37
C ALA A 73 17.04 14.19 -6.19
N LYS A 74 16.74 12.89 -5.99
CA LYS A 74 17.77 11.85 -5.81
C LYS A 74 18.64 11.62 -7.05
N MET A 75 18.06 11.72 -8.25
CA MET A 75 18.78 11.48 -9.51
C MET A 75 19.58 12.69 -9.99
N ALA A 76 19.41 13.86 -9.36
CA ALA A 76 20.15 15.07 -9.65
C ALA A 76 21.38 15.27 -8.73
N GLU A 77 21.58 14.35 -7.77
CA GLU A 77 22.81 14.23 -6.97
C GLU A 77 23.97 13.69 -7.80
#